data_AF-A0A0S4RM46-F1
#
_entry.id   AF-A0A0S4RM46-F1
#
_cell.length_a   1.000
_cell.length_b   1.000
_cell.length_c   1.000
_cell.angle_alpha   90.00
_cell.angle_beta   90.00
_cell.angle_gamma   90.00
#
_symmetry.space_group_name_H-M   'P 1'
#
loop_
_entity.id
_entity.type
_entity.pdbx_description
1 polymer ?
#
loop_
_entity_poly.entity_id
_entity_poly.type
_entity_poly.pdbx_seq_one_letter_code
_entity_poly.pdbx_strand_id
1 'polypeptide(L)'
;MLFRNLILFTFIVLSLHSKEIINLEIKKSNKIYNFEENINIIGKWKITSGKYYTYFLNGSGNRWEIEFKKDGYIYDIDKKALNLKWKDIGNGFIKITYPINNKSNFSIINDTIKIKNRKNDSCFIVESDKHDIDFEMCKTSGSLWINPKQHIKIYIR
;
A
#
# COMPACT_ATOMS: atom_id res chain seq x y z
N MET A 1 -69.47 -18.26 19.43
CA MET A 1 -69.02 -16.99 18.82
C MET A 1 -67.56 -16.80 19.19
N LEU A 2 -66.68 -17.33 18.34
CA LEU A 2 -65.38 -17.93 18.68
C LEU A 2 -64.23 -17.27 17.89
N PHE A 3 -64.39 -16.05 17.39
CA PHE A 3 -63.58 -15.58 16.25
C PHE A 3 -63.17 -14.09 16.26
N ARG A 4 -62.93 -13.46 17.42
CA ARG A 4 -62.42 -12.06 17.42
C ARG A 4 -61.13 -11.77 18.17
N ASN A 5 -60.66 -12.62 19.08
CA ASN A 5 -59.41 -12.37 19.82
C ASN A 5 -58.22 -13.23 19.38
N LEU A 6 -58.40 -14.12 18.38
CA LEU A 6 -57.31 -14.89 17.76
C LEU A 6 -56.44 -14.04 16.81
N ILE A 7 -56.81 -12.78 16.56
CA ILE A 7 -56.11 -11.89 15.62
C ILE A 7 -55.01 -11.07 16.31
N LEU A 8 -55.05 -10.93 17.65
CA LEU A 8 -53.98 -10.23 18.39
C LEU A 8 -52.76 -11.12 18.67
N PHE A 9 -52.92 -12.45 18.63
CA PHE A 9 -51.82 -13.40 18.79
C PHE A 9 -51.12 -13.76 17.47
N THR A 10 -51.77 -13.58 16.31
CA THR A 10 -51.15 -13.84 15.01
C THR A 10 -50.22 -12.73 14.53
N PHE A 11 -50.32 -11.51 15.07
CA PHE A 11 -49.36 -10.43 14.77
C PHE A 11 -48.06 -10.51 15.60
N ILE A 12 -48.05 -11.21 16.74
CA ILE A 12 -46.83 -11.40 17.55
C ILE A 12 -45.97 -12.55 16.99
N VAL A 13 -46.54 -13.45 16.17
CA VAL A 13 -45.80 -14.58 15.57
C VAL A 13 -45.15 -14.23 14.22
N LEU A 14 -45.47 -13.09 13.61
CA LEU A 14 -44.88 -12.67 12.32
C LEU A 14 -43.70 -11.70 12.43
N SER A 15 -43.26 -11.35 13.64
CA SER A 15 -42.01 -10.60 13.82
C SER A 15 -40.91 -11.43 14.49
N LEU A 16 -40.80 -12.71 14.16
CA LEU A 16 -39.44 -13.27 14.02
C LEU A 16 -38.86 -12.65 12.74
N HIS A 17 -38.42 -11.40 12.83
CA HIS A 17 -37.37 -10.92 11.96
C HIS A 17 -36.19 -11.86 12.21
N SER A 18 -36.00 -12.84 11.33
CA SER A 18 -34.73 -13.52 11.23
C SER A 18 -33.71 -12.43 10.97
N LYS A 19 -32.98 -12.00 12.01
CA LYS A 19 -31.71 -11.34 11.82
C LYS A 19 -30.85 -12.37 11.12
N GLU A 20 -30.82 -12.32 9.79
CA GLU A 20 -29.81 -13.03 9.03
C GLU A 20 -28.46 -12.50 9.49
N ILE A 21 -27.77 -13.30 10.30
CA ILE A 21 -26.39 -13.05 10.66
C ILE A 21 -25.57 -13.51 9.46
N ILE A 22 -25.18 -12.56 8.63
CA ILE A 22 -24.24 -12.81 7.54
C ILE A 22 -22.87 -13.07 8.17
N ASN A 23 -22.47 -14.34 8.22
CA ASN A 23 -21.15 -14.73 8.69
C ASN A 23 -20.12 -14.45 7.59
N LEU A 24 -19.46 -13.30 7.66
CA LEU A 24 -18.33 -12.94 6.80
C LEU A 24 -17.07 -13.68 7.24
N GLU A 25 -16.76 -14.80 6.59
CA GLU A 25 -15.51 -15.53 6.79
C GLU A 25 -14.37 -14.82 6.02
N ILE A 26 -13.65 -13.91 6.69
CA ILE A 26 -12.50 -13.22 6.10
C ILE A 26 -11.28 -14.14 6.18
N LYS A 27 -10.97 -14.86 5.09
CA LYS A 27 -9.75 -15.66 4.99
C LYS A 27 -8.53 -14.78 4.74
N LYS A 28 -7.49 -14.92 5.55
CA LYS A 28 -6.19 -14.28 5.33
C LYS A 28 -5.62 -14.79 4.00
N SER A 29 -5.49 -13.89 3.04
CA SER A 29 -4.93 -14.20 1.72
C SER A 29 -3.40 -14.25 1.80
N ASN A 30 -2.78 -15.36 1.41
CA ASN A 30 -1.32 -15.50 1.22
C ASN A 30 -0.84 -14.86 -0.10
N LYS A 31 -1.52 -13.80 -0.56
CA LYS A 31 -1.18 -13.16 -1.83
C LYS A 31 0.16 -12.45 -1.69
N ILE A 32 1.08 -12.82 -2.57
CA ILE A 32 2.33 -12.08 -2.79
C ILE A 32 1.95 -10.81 -3.57
N TYR A 33 2.49 -9.68 -3.14
CA TYR A 33 2.25 -8.39 -3.79
C TYR A 33 3.54 -7.92 -4.41
N ASN A 34 3.47 -7.58 -5.69
CA ASN A 34 4.60 -7.04 -6.43
C ASN A 34 4.26 -5.65 -6.97
N PHE A 35 5.25 -4.77 -7.01
CA PHE A 35 5.14 -3.51 -7.75
C PHE A 35 4.91 -3.81 -9.23
N GLU A 36 4.12 -2.97 -9.90
CA GLU A 36 3.81 -3.04 -11.34
C GLU A 36 3.12 -4.33 -11.84
N GLU A 37 2.91 -5.33 -10.97
CA GLU A 37 1.99 -6.45 -11.20
C GLU A 37 0.67 -6.27 -10.45
N ASN A 38 0.74 -5.88 -9.17
CA ASN A 38 -0.44 -5.71 -8.32
C ASN A 38 -0.53 -4.29 -7.77
N ILE A 39 0.60 -3.76 -7.31
CA ILE A 39 0.71 -2.49 -6.63
C ILE A 39 1.25 -1.44 -7.59
N ASN A 40 0.48 -0.38 -7.78
CA ASN A 40 0.88 0.75 -8.60
C ASN A 40 1.78 1.67 -7.77
N ILE A 41 3.04 1.83 -8.18
CA ILE A 41 3.97 2.70 -7.46
C ILE A 41 3.68 4.18 -7.68
N ILE A 42 3.06 4.59 -8.79
CA ILE A 42 2.79 5.99 -9.11
C ILE A 42 1.85 6.63 -8.08
N GLY A 43 2.25 7.76 -7.51
CA GLY A 43 1.49 8.50 -6.50
C GLY A 43 2.33 8.86 -5.28
N LYS A 44 1.66 9.33 -4.23
CA LYS A 44 2.32 9.79 -3.00
C LYS A 44 2.46 8.67 -1.99
N TRP A 45 3.62 8.64 -1.35
CA TRP A 45 3.99 7.64 -0.36
C TRP A 45 4.64 8.29 0.84
N LYS A 46 4.31 7.76 2.01
CA LYS A 46 5.05 7.99 3.24
C LYS A 46 5.93 6.77 3.51
N ILE A 47 7.22 7.01 3.67
CA ILE A 47 8.22 5.99 3.95
C ILE A 47 8.78 6.22 5.34
N THR A 48 8.88 5.17 6.15
CA THR A 48 9.50 5.23 7.47
C THR A 48 10.44 4.06 7.70
N SER A 49 11.52 4.31 8.43
CA SER A 49 12.46 3.29 8.89
C SER A 49 12.52 3.25 10.42
N GLY A 50 12.80 2.07 10.98
CA GLY A 50 13.01 1.91 12.43
C GLY A 50 14.32 2.54 12.94
N LYS A 51 15.22 2.95 12.03
CA LYS A 51 16.52 3.57 12.34
C LYS A 51 16.73 4.81 11.47
N TYR A 52 17.62 5.70 11.90
CA TYR A 52 18.04 6.87 11.13
C TYR A 52 19.00 6.48 10.01
N TYR A 53 18.76 6.96 8.79
CA TYR A 53 19.61 6.74 7.63
C TYR A 53 20.31 8.02 7.24
N THR A 54 21.56 7.85 6.82
CA THR A 54 22.24 8.83 5.98
C THR A 54 22.19 8.28 4.56
N TYR A 55 21.72 9.09 3.61
CA TYR A 55 21.72 8.83 2.15
C TYR A 55 20.61 7.96 1.55
N PHE A 56 19.59 7.52 2.29
CA PHE A 56 18.40 6.94 1.65
C PHE A 56 17.60 8.04 0.92
N LEU A 57 17.28 7.81 -0.36
CA LEU A 57 16.65 8.81 -1.25
C LEU A 57 17.39 10.16 -1.29
N ASN A 58 18.72 10.14 -1.15
CA ASN A 58 19.56 11.34 -1.09
C ASN A 58 19.20 12.30 0.08
N GLY A 59 18.62 11.77 1.16
CA GLY A 59 18.26 12.51 2.37
C GLY A 59 18.81 11.85 3.62
N SER A 60 18.80 12.59 4.73
CA SER A 60 19.04 12.03 6.06
C SER A 60 17.74 12.06 6.86
N GLY A 61 17.45 10.99 7.59
CA GLY A 61 16.21 10.88 8.34
C GLY A 61 15.76 9.45 8.56
N ASN A 62 14.57 9.31 9.13
CA ASN A 62 13.86 8.04 9.27
C ASN A 62 12.42 8.11 8.74
N ARG A 63 12.08 9.23 8.09
CA ARG A 63 10.77 9.49 7.48
C ARG A 63 10.95 10.31 6.22
N TRP A 64 10.27 9.91 5.16
CA TRP A 64 10.23 10.60 3.88
C TRP A 64 8.80 10.64 3.37
N GLU A 65 8.42 11.74 2.75
CA GLU A 65 7.14 11.90 2.07
C GLU A 65 7.42 12.27 0.62
N ILE A 66 7.19 11.30 -0.27
CA ILE A 66 7.64 11.39 -1.66
C ILE A 66 6.51 11.11 -2.64
N GLU A 67 6.68 11.54 -3.88
CA GLU A 67 5.80 11.23 -4.98
C GLU A 67 6.55 10.59 -6.15
N PHE A 68 6.17 9.36 -6.50
CA PHE A 68 6.59 8.72 -7.74
C PHE A 68 5.70 9.21 -8.89
N LYS A 69 6.28 9.90 -9.86
CA LYS A 69 5.56 10.44 -11.02
C LYS A 69 5.73 9.54 -12.25
N LYS A 70 4.76 9.60 -13.16
CA LYS A 70 4.76 8.84 -14.44
C LYS A 70 5.92 9.19 -15.37
N ASP A 71 6.52 10.36 -15.19
CA ASP A 71 7.70 10.81 -15.95
C ASP A 71 9.00 10.09 -15.53
N GLY A 72 8.94 9.19 -14.53
CA GLY A 72 10.09 8.46 -14.02
C GLY A 72 10.87 9.21 -12.94
N TYR A 73 10.38 10.34 -12.44
CA TYR A 73 11.04 11.10 -11.37
C TYR A 73 10.36 10.91 -10.01
N ILE A 74 11.15 11.06 -8.94
CA ILE A 74 10.66 11.08 -7.55
C ILE A 74 10.86 12.49 -6.97
N TYR A 75 9.82 13.01 -6.34
CA TYR A 75 9.79 14.35 -5.74
C TYR A 75 9.57 14.26 -4.22
N ASP A 76 10.25 15.10 -3.45
CA ASP A 76 9.87 15.36 -2.05
C ASP A 76 8.59 16.22 -2.02
N ILE A 77 7.68 15.94 -1.09
CA ILE A 77 6.45 16.71 -0.91
C ILE A 77 6.72 18.06 -0.23
N ASP A 78 7.76 18.15 0.62
CA ASP A 78 7.97 19.29 1.52
C ASP A 78 9.21 20.15 1.21
N LYS A 79 10.19 19.72 0.40
CA LYS A 79 11.29 20.60 -0.10
C LYS A 79 12.21 19.97 -1.18
N LYS A 80 12.21 20.62 -2.36
CA LYS A 80 13.15 20.52 -3.51
C LYS A 80 13.11 19.24 -4.35
N ALA A 81 13.41 19.42 -5.65
CA ALA A 81 13.62 18.33 -6.60
C ALA A 81 14.81 17.48 -6.13
N LEU A 82 14.55 16.21 -5.82
CA LEU A 82 15.57 15.29 -5.31
C LEU A 82 16.48 14.75 -6.44
N ASN A 83 16.22 15.11 -7.71
CA ASN A 83 16.87 14.57 -8.91
C ASN A 83 16.94 13.03 -8.91
N LEU A 84 15.96 12.39 -8.26
CA LEU A 84 15.83 10.95 -8.19
C LEU A 84 15.04 10.48 -9.40
N LYS A 85 15.46 9.35 -9.96
CA LYS A 85 14.71 8.63 -10.97
C LYS A 85 14.29 7.28 -10.44
N TRP A 86 13.16 6.80 -10.92
CA TRP A 86 12.71 5.45 -10.68
C TRP A 86 12.41 4.74 -12.00
N LYS A 87 12.56 3.43 -11.99
CA LYS A 87 12.23 2.56 -13.12
C LYS A 87 11.83 1.19 -12.63
N ASP A 88 10.75 0.66 -13.19
CA ASP A 88 10.44 -0.77 -13.10
C ASP A 88 11.46 -1.60 -13.89
N ILE A 89 12.08 -2.55 -13.21
CA ILE A 89 13.07 -3.46 -13.80
C ILE A 89 12.56 -4.91 -13.90
N GLY A 90 11.26 -5.12 -13.66
CA GLY A 90 10.58 -6.41 -13.74
C GLY A 90 10.60 -7.20 -12.43
N ASN A 91 9.80 -8.27 -12.37
CA ASN A 91 9.68 -9.19 -11.24
C ASN A 91 9.33 -8.50 -9.90
N GLY A 92 8.60 -7.39 -9.94
CA GLY A 92 8.22 -6.63 -8.74
C GLY A 92 9.31 -5.72 -8.16
N PHE A 93 10.43 -5.54 -8.86
CA PHE A 93 11.55 -4.70 -8.41
C PHE A 93 11.49 -3.31 -9.03
N ILE A 94 11.70 -2.30 -8.18
CA ILE A 94 11.83 -0.91 -8.59
C ILE A 94 13.25 -0.45 -8.34
N LYS A 95 13.91 0.02 -9.39
CA LYS A 95 15.20 0.67 -9.30
C LYS A 95 15.02 2.15 -9.03
N ILE A 96 15.72 2.67 -8.02
CA ILE A 96 15.84 4.08 -7.70
C ILE A 96 17.28 4.51 -7.98
N THR A 97 17.43 5.59 -8.75
CA THR A 97 18.73 6.14 -9.13
C THR A 97 18.84 7.55 -8.61
N TYR A 98 19.94 7.84 -7.91
CA TYR A 98 20.16 9.15 -7.31
C TYR A 98 21.61 9.64 -7.38
N PRO A 99 21.83 10.92 -7.74
CA PRO A 99 23.15 11.51 -7.72
C PRO A 99 23.54 11.90 -6.29
N ILE A 100 24.74 11.52 -5.87
CA ILE A 100 25.40 12.06 -4.68
C ILE A 100 26.51 12.98 -5.14
N ASN A 101 26.52 14.21 -4.60
CA ASN A 101 27.57 15.18 -4.84
C ASN A 101 28.32 15.47 -3.53
N ASN A 102 29.53 14.93 -3.40
CA ASN A 102 30.38 15.16 -2.23
C ASN A 102 31.60 15.97 -2.63
N LYS A 103 31.52 17.30 -2.44
CA LYS A 103 32.56 18.37 -2.49
C LYS A 103 33.55 18.41 -3.68
N SER A 104 33.67 17.35 -4.49
CA SER A 104 34.53 17.23 -5.68
C SER A 104 34.19 15.99 -6.55
N ASN A 105 33.41 15.02 -6.06
CA ASN A 105 33.06 13.80 -6.80
C ASN A 105 31.55 13.67 -7.01
N PHE A 106 31.17 13.43 -8.28
CA PHE A 106 29.82 13.05 -8.68
C PHE A 106 29.73 11.53 -8.80
N SER A 107 28.87 10.93 -7.97
CA SER A 107 28.59 9.49 -8.01
C SER A 107 27.10 9.25 -8.23
N ILE A 108 26.76 8.25 -9.04
CA ILE A 108 25.39 7.77 -9.20
C ILE A 108 25.22 6.52 -8.35
N ILE A 109 24.28 6.55 -7.41
CA ILE A 109 23.87 5.37 -6.64
C ILE A 109 22.61 4.78 -7.24
N ASN A 110 22.57 3.45 -7.28
CA ASN A 110 21.40 2.67 -7.60
C ASN A 110 21.01 1.87 -6.35
N ASP A 111 19.74 1.95 -6.00
CA ASP A 111 19.09 1.18 -4.95
C ASP A 111 17.89 0.46 -5.57
N THR A 112 17.68 -0.80 -5.20
CA THR A 112 16.56 -1.59 -5.69
C THR A 112 15.66 -1.93 -4.52
N ILE A 113 14.36 -1.61 -4.66
CA ILE A 113 13.35 -1.94 -3.67
C ILE A 113 12.36 -2.98 -4.18
N LYS A 114 11.85 -3.82 -3.27
CA LYS A 114 10.75 -4.75 -3.54
C LYS A 114 9.85 -4.92 -2.33
N ILE A 115 8.58 -5.24 -2.58
CA ILE A 115 7.64 -5.55 -1.49
C ILE A 115 8.00 -6.91 -0.89
N LYS A 116 8.19 -6.93 0.42
CA LYS A 116 8.39 -8.15 1.20
C LYS A 116 7.05 -8.70 1.66
N ASN A 117 6.26 -7.87 2.35
CA ASN A 117 4.98 -8.25 2.94
C ASN A 117 3.99 -7.08 2.93
N ARG A 118 2.68 -7.38 2.88
CA ARG A 118 1.64 -6.38 3.14
C ARG A 118 1.44 -6.22 4.65
N LYS A 119 1.49 -4.98 5.16
CA LYS A 119 1.25 -4.66 6.57
C LYS A 119 -0.22 -4.39 6.85
N ASN A 120 -0.84 -3.55 6.02
CA ASN A 120 -2.27 -3.21 6.10
C ASN A 120 -2.77 -2.78 4.71
N ASP A 121 -3.93 -2.11 4.64
CA ASP A 121 -4.57 -1.88 3.37
C ASP A 121 -3.77 -1.05 2.37
N SER A 122 -3.04 -0.04 2.85
CA SER A 122 -2.22 0.85 2.02
C SER A 122 -0.72 0.80 2.32
N CYS A 123 -0.29 0.03 3.32
CA CYS A 123 1.10 -0.06 3.76
C CYS A 123 1.74 -1.42 3.51
N PHE A 124 3.00 -1.38 3.07
CA PHE A 124 3.83 -2.53 2.77
C PHE A 124 5.16 -2.44 3.51
N ILE A 125 5.68 -3.59 3.87
CA ILE A 125 7.07 -3.76 4.27
C ILE A 125 7.86 -3.98 2.99
N VAL A 126 8.86 -3.13 2.77
CA VAL A 126 9.67 -3.06 1.56
C VAL A 126 11.12 -3.23 1.96
N GLU A 127 11.83 -4.10 1.27
CA GLU A 127 13.28 -4.26 1.45
C GLU A 127 14.04 -3.50 0.36
N SER A 128 15.27 -3.09 0.68
CA SER A 128 16.23 -2.47 -0.23
C SER A 128 17.46 -3.36 -0.35
N ASP A 129 18.03 -3.47 -1.55
CA ASP A 129 19.29 -4.21 -1.76
C ASP A 129 20.53 -3.48 -1.26
N LYS A 130 20.42 -2.18 -0.94
CA LYS A 130 21.50 -1.35 -0.38
C LYS A 130 21.45 -1.19 1.12
N HIS A 131 20.37 -1.59 1.77
CA HIS A 131 20.14 -1.33 3.18
C HIS A 131 19.67 -2.60 3.90
N ASP A 132 20.34 -2.97 4.98
CA ASP A 132 20.04 -4.17 5.79
C ASP A 132 18.78 -4.02 6.67
N ILE A 133 17.83 -3.18 6.28
CA ILE A 133 16.56 -3.03 7.01
C ILE A 133 15.38 -3.03 6.05
N ASP A 134 14.24 -3.33 6.62
CA ASP A 134 12.96 -3.11 5.96
C ASP A 134 12.47 -1.68 6.22
N PHE A 135 11.87 -1.09 5.19
CA PHE A 135 11.14 0.16 5.23
C PHE A 135 9.64 -0.12 5.25
N GLU A 136 8.89 0.71 5.97
CA GLU A 136 7.44 0.76 5.83
C GLU A 136 7.08 1.82 4.80
N MET A 137 6.41 1.41 3.73
CA MET A 137 5.93 2.30 2.67
C MET A 137 4.40 2.28 2.64
N CYS A 138 3.79 3.43 2.92
CA CYS A 138 2.34 3.63 2.95
C CYS A 138 1.90 4.57 1.83
N LYS A 139 0.95 4.13 0.99
CA LYS A 139 0.40 4.99 -0.05
C LYS A 139 -0.57 6.00 0.56
N THR A 140 -0.33 7.29 0.29
CA THR A 140 -1.13 8.40 0.81
C THR A 140 -1.99 9.08 -0.25
N SER A 141 -1.63 8.94 -1.54
CA SER A 141 -2.44 9.43 -2.67
C SER A 141 -2.15 8.66 -3.96
N GLY A 142 -3.14 8.64 -4.87
CA GLY A 142 -3.12 7.88 -6.12
C GLY A 142 -3.68 6.46 -5.98
N SER A 143 -4.01 5.83 -7.11
CA SER A 143 -4.54 4.45 -7.12
C SER A 143 -3.52 3.46 -6.59
N LEU A 144 -3.87 2.70 -5.56
CA LEU A 144 -3.00 1.65 -5.01
C LEU A 144 -2.88 0.45 -5.95
N TRP A 145 -3.99 0.05 -6.54
CA TRP A 145 -4.07 -1.14 -7.39
C TRP A 145 -3.94 -0.77 -8.85
N ILE A 146 -3.20 -1.57 -9.60
CA ILE A 146 -3.15 -1.47 -11.06
C ILE A 146 -4.50 -1.87 -11.65
N ASN A 147 -5.06 -2.98 -11.16
CA ASN A 147 -6.36 -3.51 -11.56
C ASN A 147 -7.30 -3.67 -10.35
N PRO A 148 -7.95 -2.59 -9.86
CA PRO A 148 -8.75 -2.63 -8.63
C PRO A 148 -9.89 -3.67 -8.67
N LYS A 149 -10.47 -3.93 -9.85
CA LYS A 149 -11.57 -4.90 -10.04
C LYS A 149 -11.18 -6.35 -9.72
N GLN A 150 -9.90 -6.71 -9.79
CA GLN A 150 -9.45 -8.09 -9.56
C GLN A 150 -9.20 -8.42 -8.08
N HIS A 151 -9.25 -7.41 -7.19
CA HIS A 151 -8.84 -7.55 -5.79
C HIS A 151 -10.00 -7.53 -4.79
N ILE A 152 -11.20 -7.14 -5.21
CA ILE A 152 -12.42 -7.22 -4.39
C ILE A 152 -13.19 -8.47 -4.80
N LYS A 153 -13.09 -9.54 -4.00
CA LYS A 153 -13.95 -10.71 -4.09
C LYS A 153 -14.78 -10.80 -2.82
N ILE A 154 -16.02 -10.35 -2.88
CA ILE A 154 -16.99 -10.55 -1.80
C ILE A 154 -17.70 -11.88 -2.09
N TYR A 155 -17.49 -12.85 -1.22
CA TYR A 155 -18.26 -14.08 -1.23
C TYR A 155 -19.42 -13.89 -0.26
N ILE A 156 -20.63 -13.74 -0.80
CA ILE A 156 -21.86 -13.78 -0.03
C ILE A 156 -22.33 -15.23 -0.09
N ARG A 157 -22.51 -15.86 1.08
CA ARG A 157 -23.19 -17.15 1.21
C ARG A 157 -24.57 -16.90 1.79
#